data_AF-A0A832WEN7-F1
#
_entry.id   AF-A0A832WEN7-F1
#
_cell.length_a   1.000
_cell.length_b   1.000
_cell.length_c   1.000
_cell.angle_alpha   90.00
_cell.angle_beta   90.00
_cell.angle_gamma   90.00
#
_symmetry.space_group_name_H-M   'P 1'
#
loop_
_entity.id
_entity.type
_entity.pdbx_description
1 polymer ?
#
loop_
_entity_poly.entity_id
_entity_poly.type
_entity_poly.pdbx_seq_one_letter_code
_entity_poly.pdbx_strand_id
1 'polypeptide(L)'
;MKYESFHKRPMENLIDEAIREEECNVPLKNRHIKKRLLDFMSFLLNSDLSIYTIRTYFSRIKTFYRHFEIELPYLNDISFDNAYLSSYEDLPTKKDIMMACDISSIDFKAVVLFISSSGCAKAETLSLTVGDFVNATKKYHEGGSIDDVLCCLEDCRNIVPTFYLKRVKTNSSITHSALLKPAFI
;
A
#
# COMPACT_ATOMS: atom_id res chain seq x y z
N MET A 1 0.80 -16.54 14.52
CA MET A 1 1.49 -15.24 14.35
C MET A 1 2.97 -15.38 14.70
N LYS A 2 3.93 -14.65 14.08
CA LYS A 2 5.39 -14.80 14.37
C LYS A 2 5.75 -14.60 15.86
N TYR A 3 4.95 -13.81 16.57
CA TYR A 3 5.05 -13.58 18.01
C TYR A 3 4.72 -14.82 18.86
N GLU A 4 3.64 -15.53 18.55
CA GLU A 4 3.25 -16.78 19.22
C GLU A 4 4.30 -17.87 19.02
N SER A 5 4.80 -17.99 17.78
CA SER A 5 5.85 -18.94 17.44
C SER A 5 7.14 -18.68 18.24
N PHE A 6 7.49 -17.42 18.44
CA PHE A 6 8.66 -17.02 19.24
C PHE A 6 8.49 -17.39 20.72
N HIS A 7 7.35 -17.07 21.31
CA HIS A 7 7.08 -17.37 22.72
C HIS A 7 6.65 -18.81 22.99
N LYS A 8 6.41 -19.62 21.94
CA LYS A 8 5.89 -20.98 22.00
C LYS A 8 4.61 -21.07 22.85
N ARG A 9 3.79 -20.02 22.77
CA ARG A 9 2.52 -19.89 23.50
C ARG A 9 1.49 -19.25 22.57
N PRO A 10 0.23 -19.72 22.60
CA PRO A 10 -0.84 -19.05 21.88
C PRO A 10 -1.07 -17.65 22.44
N MET A 11 -1.58 -16.74 21.62
CA MET A 11 -1.77 -15.35 22.01
C MET A 11 -2.75 -15.20 23.19
N GLU A 12 -3.77 -16.06 23.25
CA GLU A 12 -4.75 -16.14 24.36
C GLU A 12 -4.03 -16.25 25.72
N ASN A 13 -3.12 -17.22 25.86
CA ASN A 13 -2.36 -17.40 27.11
C ASN A 13 -1.50 -16.18 27.48
N LEU A 14 -1.01 -15.43 26.48
CA LEU A 14 -0.21 -14.22 26.71
C LEU A 14 -1.09 -13.03 27.14
N ILE A 15 -2.35 -13.01 26.71
CA ILE A 15 -3.36 -12.04 27.13
C ILE A 15 -3.82 -12.36 28.55
N ASP A 16 -4.17 -13.62 28.82
CA ASP A 16 -4.60 -14.06 30.16
C ASP A 16 -3.52 -13.82 31.22
N GLU A 17 -2.24 -13.91 30.84
CA GLU A 17 -1.12 -13.50 31.68
C GLU A 17 -1.17 -12.00 31.99
N ALA A 18 -1.34 -11.14 30.98
CA ALA A 18 -1.38 -9.70 31.15
C ALA A 18 -2.62 -9.21 31.92
N ILE A 19 -3.79 -9.81 31.68
CA ILE A 19 -5.04 -9.51 32.41
C ILE A 19 -4.86 -9.86 33.89
N ARG A 20 -4.32 -11.05 34.21
CA ARG A 20 -4.06 -11.45 35.60
C ARG A 20 -3.10 -10.49 36.31
N GLU A 21 -2.08 -9.99 35.61
CA GLU A 21 -1.16 -8.99 36.16
C GLU A 21 -1.87 -7.65 36.46
N GLU A 22 -2.81 -7.22 35.61
CA GLU A 22 -3.65 -6.04 35.84
C GLU A 22 -4.58 -6.22 37.03
N GLU A 23 -5.29 -7.34 37.10
CA GLU A 23 -6.18 -7.69 38.23
C GLU A 23 -5.43 -7.78 39.56
N CYS A 24 -4.19 -8.29 39.53
CA CYS A 24 -3.31 -8.36 40.69
C CYS A 24 -2.61 -7.02 41.01
N ASN A 25 -2.96 -5.92 40.34
CA ASN A 25 -2.35 -4.60 40.52
C ASN A 25 -0.82 -4.60 40.39
N VAL A 26 -0.26 -5.46 39.52
CA VAL A 26 1.18 -5.50 39.26
C VAL A 26 1.59 -4.18 38.58
N PRO A 27 2.57 -3.45 39.14
CA PRO A 27 3.02 -2.20 38.54
C PRO A 27 3.44 -2.40 37.08
N LEU A 28 3.04 -1.48 36.20
CA LEU A 28 3.28 -1.57 34.75
C LEU A 28 4.75 -1.85 34.38
N LYS A 29 5.69 -1.31 35.15
CA LYS A 29 7.14 -1.54 34.99
C LYS A 29 7.60 -2.98 35.22
N ASN A 30 6.86 -3.74 36.03
CA ASN A 30 7.20 -5.10 36.47
C ASN A 30 6.42 -6.18 35.69
N ARG A 31 5.47 -5.78 34.82
CA ARG A 31 4.68 -6.70 34.02
C ARG A 31 5.54 -7.47 33.01
N HIS A 32 5.23 -8.75 32.81
CA HIS A 32 5.99 -9.62 31.92
C HIS A 32 5.93 -9.17 30.46
N ILE A 33 4.85 -8.48 30.07
CA ILE A 33 4.67 -7.93 28.73
C ILE A 33 5.85 -7.06 28.28
N LYS A 34 6.45 -6.26 29.19
CA LYS A 34 7.61 -5.42 28.85
C LYS A 34 8.79 -6.27 28.40
N LYS A 35 9.12 -7.29 29.18
CA LYS A 35 10.23 -8.21 28.90
C LYS A 35 9.99 -8.96 27.59
N ARG A 36 8.77 -9.48 27.39
CA ARG A 36 8.40 -10.21 26.17
C ARG A 36 8.53 -9.35 24.92
N LEU A 37 8.07 -8.10 24.97
CA LEU A 37 8.20 -7.17 23.85
C LEU A 37 9.66 -6.86 23.52
N LEU A 38 10.51 -6.69 24.53
CA LEU A 38 11.96 -6.48 24.33
C LEU A 38 12.65 -7.74 23.78
N ASP A 39 12.37 -8.92 24.33
CA ASP A 39 12.94 -10.19 23.86
C ASP A 39 12.57 -10.45 22.39
N PHE A 40 11.31 -10.18 22.03
CA PHE A 40 10.85 -10.29 20.65
C PHE A 40 11.49 -9.23 19.75
N MET A 41 11.75 -8.03 20.27
CA MET A 41 12.46 -6.97 19.56
C MET A 41 13.87 -7.41 19.19
N SER A 42 14.62 -7.92 20.16
CA SER A 42 15.96 -8.45 19.95
C SER A 42 15.96 -9.61 18.95
N PHE A 43 14.97 -10.50 19.03
CA PHE A 43 14.80 -11.57 18.04
C PHE A 43 14.59 -11.05 16.62
N LEU A 44 13.74 -10.03 16.44
CA LEU A 44 13.48 -9.44 15.13
C LEU A 44 14.68 -8.64 14.59
N LEU A 45 15.42 -7.94 15.44
CA LEU A 45 16.64 -7.22 15.05
C LEU A 45 17.77 -8.17 14.65
N ASN A 46 17.86 -9.34 15.29
CA ASN A 46 18.81 -10.39 14.93
C ASN A 46 18.35 -11.22 13.71
N SER A 47 17.16 -10.95 13.19
CA SER A 47 16.68 -11.58 11.96
C SER A 47 16.95 -10.67 10.77
N ASP A 48 17.13 -11.27 9.58
CA ASP A 48 17.34 -10.55 8.32
C ASP A 48 16.03 -9.93 7.81
N LEU A 49 15.43 -9.04 8.62
CA LEU A 49 14.19 -8.34 8.33
C LEU A 49 14.45 -6.85 8.22
N SER A 50 13.77 -6.21 7.25
CA SER A 50 13.80 -4.76 7.16
C SER A 50 13.16 -4.12 8.39
N ILE A 51 13.69 -2.96 8.79
CA ILE A 51 13.18 -2.11 9.87
C ILE A 51 11.66 -1.89 9.76
N TYR A 52 11.17 -1.61 8.54
CA TYR A 52 9.74 -1.37 8.30
C TYR A 52 8.89 -2.61 8.64
N THR A 53 9.40 -3.79 8.30
CA THR A 53 8.77 -5.06 8.63
C THR A 53 8.71 -5.27 10.14
N ILE A 54 9.82 -4.98 10.85
CA ILE A 54 9.88 -5.05 12.32
C ILE A 54 8.84 -4.10 12.94
N ARG A 55 8.77 -2.84 12.49
CA ARG A 55 7.76 -1.86 12.94
C ARG A 55 6.34 -2.35 12.72
N THR A 56 6.08 -2.98 11.57
CA THR A 56 4.76 -3.54 11.24
C THR A 56 4.39 -4.69 12.20
N TYR A 57 5.32 -5.60 12.50
CA TYR A 57 5.10 -6.64 13.50
C TYR A 57 4.78 -6.05 14.87
N PHE A 58 5.56 -5.08 15.34
CA PHE A 58 5.30 -4.40 16.62
C PHE A 58 3.97 -3.66 16.65
N SER A 59 3.63 -2.94 15.59
CA SER A 59 2.35 -2.22 15.52
C SER A 59 1.18 -3.20 15.64
N ARG A 60 1.24 -4.36 14.96
CA ARG A 60 0.19 -5.38 15.05
C ARG A 60 0.04 -5.92 16.48
N ILE A 61 1.16 -6.24 17.15
CA ILE A 61 1.15 -6.74 18.53
C ILE A 61 0.59 -5.68 19.48
N LYS A 62 1.04 -4.42 19.37
CA LYS A 62 0.53 -3.32 20.19
C LYS A 62 -0.97 -3.12 19.98
N THR A 63 -1.44 -3.14 18.74
CA THR A 63 -2.88 -3.06 18.43
C THR A 63 -3.65 -4.24 19.03
N PHE A 64 -3.08 -5.45 19.00
CA PHE A 64 -3.74 -6.62 19.56
C PHE A 64 -3.92 -6.51 21.08
N TYR A 65 -2.87 -6.17 21.83
CA TYR A 65 -3.01 -5.94 23.28
C TYR A 65 -3.98 -4.81 23.62
N ARG A 66 -3.93 -3.70 22.86
CA ARG A 66 -4.86 -2.59 23.03
C ARG A 66 -6.32 -2.95 22.72
N HIS A 67 -6.57 -3.91 21.83
CA HIS A 67 -7.92 -4.40 21.55
C HIS A 67 -8.56 -5.07 22.76
N PHE A 68 -7.76 -5.72 23.61
CA PHE A 68 -8.18 -6.29 24.89
C PHE A 68 -8.01 -5.30 26.06
N GLU A 69 -7.89 -4.00 25.76
CA GLU A 69 -7.79 -2.90 26.74
C GLU A 69 -6.59 -2.99 27.71
N ILE A 70 -5.58 -3.81 27.39
CA ILE A 70 -4.38 -3.97 28.22
C ILE A 70 -3.47 -2.74 28.08
N GLU A 71 -3.06 -2.18 29.21
CA GLU A 71 -2.12 -1.08 29.24
C GLU A 71 -0.71 -1.54 28.88
N LEU A 72 -0.11 -0.87 27.89
CA LEU A 72 1.23 -1.19 27.41
C LEU A 72 2.29 -0.32 28.11
N PRO A 73 3.40 -0.93 28.57
CA PRO A 73 4.52 -0.17 29.11
C PRO A 73 5.16 0.69 28.03
N TYR A 74 5.71 1.84 28.43
CA TYR A 74 6.56 2.65 27.56
C TYR A 74 7.80 1.84 27.15
N LEU A 75 8.03 1.76 25.84
CA LEU A 75 9.23 1.20 25.24
C LEU A 75 9.99 2.37 24.61
N ASN A 76 11.29 2.45 24.86
CA ASN A 76 12.13 3.44 24.20
C ASN A 76 12.05 3.20 22.68
N ASP A 77 11.83 4.27 21.92
CA ASP A 77 11.96 4.21 20.47
C ASP A 77 13.43 3.90 20.14
N ILE A 78 13.70 2.74 19.56
CA ILE A 78 15.01 2.48 18.97
C ILE A 78 15.15 3.45 17.79
N SER A 79 16.26 4.16 17.71
CA SER A 79 16.60 4.93 16.51
C SER A 79 16.87 3.93 15.38
N PHE A 80 15.86 3.76 14.53
CA PHE A 80 15.98 2.95 13.34
C PHE A 80 16.57 3.81 12.23
N ASP A 81 17.85 4.17 12.35
CA ASP A 81 18.51 5.21 11.55
C ASP A 81 18.74 4.85 10.06
N ASN A 82 18.26 3.68 9.60
CA ASN A 82 18.48 3.19 8.23
C ASN A 82 17.19 3.09 7.41
N ALA A 83 16.31 4.09 7.48
CA ALA A 83 15.24 4.18 6.49
C ALA A 83 15.86 4.55 5.13
N TYR A 84 15.73 3.67 4.14
CA TYR A 84 16.11 3.99 2.76
C TYR A 84 15.42 5.28 2.32
N LEU A 85 16.20 6.31 2.05
CA LEU A 85 15.70 7.57 1.51
C LEU A 85 15.52 7.38 0.02
N SER A 86 14.28 7.20 -0.44
CA SER A 86 13.97 7.20 -1.87
C SER A 86 14.45 8.51 -2.48
N SER A 87 15.37 8.40 -3.43
CA SER A 87 15.96 9.52 -4.15
C SER A 87 15.33 9.65 -5.55
N TYR A 88 15.57 10.77 -6.21
CA TYR A 88 15.12 10.97 -7.59
C TYR A 88 15.74 9.93 -8.55
N GLU A 89 16.95 9.46 -8.26
CA GLU A 89 17.66 8.46 -9.05
C GLU A 89 17.01 7.07 -8.98
N ASP A 90 16.11 6.83 -8.03
CA ASP A 90 15.34 5.59 -7.93
C ASP A 90 14.12 5.57 -8.87
N LEU A 91 13.80 6.69 -9.51
CA LEU A 91 12.67 6.77 -10.43
C LEU A 91 12.99 6.11 -11.77
N PRO A 92 12.04 5.36 -12.36
CA PRO A 92 12.25 4.76 -13.66
C PRO A 92 12.42 5.84 -14.73
N THR A 93 13.42 5.68 -15.59
CA THR A 93 13.65 6.54 -16.74
C THR A 93 12.69 6.20 -17.88
N LYS A 94 12.60 7.07 -18.89
CA LYS A 94 11.86 6.77 -20.13
C LYS A 94 12.30 5.45 -20.77
N LYS A 95 13.60 5.13 -20.72
CA LYS A 95 14.14 3.89 -21.28
C LYS A 95 13.62 2.66 -20.54
N ASP A 96 13.53 2.73 -19.21
CA ASP A 96 13.02 1.65 -18.38
C ASP A 96 11.52 1.39 -18.66
N ILE A 97 10.74 2.46 -18.84
CA ILE A 97 9.32 2.36 -19.21
C ILE A 97 9.15 1.73 -20.60
N MET A 98 9.98 2.14 -21.58
CA MET A 98 9.96 1.55 -22.93
C MET A 98 10.32 0.06 -22.90
N MET A 99 11.39 -0.30 -22.19
CA MET A 99 11.81 -1.69 -22.04
C MET A 99 10.73 -2.54 -21.36
N ALA A 100 10.07 -2.02 -20.32
CA ALA A 100 8.95 -2.68 -19.67
C ALA A 100 7.78 -2.90 -20.64
N CYS A 101 7.49 -1.95 -21.52
CA CYS A 101 6.46 -2.10 -22.55
C CYS A 101 6.83 -3.15 -23.61
N ASP A 102 8.11 -3.26 -23.98
CA ASP A 102 8.57 -4.19 -25.03
C ASP A 102 8.43 -5.65 -24.61
N ILE A 103 8.64 -5.95 -23.32
CA ILE A 103 8.54 -7.32 -22.78
C ILE A 103 7.14 -7.69 -22.28
N SER A 104 6.21 -6.72 -22.21
CA SER A 104 4.89 -6.91 -21.61
C SER A 104 3.81 -7.26 -22.64
N SER A 105 2.77 -7.96 -22.21
CA SER A 105 1.54 -8.12 -23.00
C SER A 105 0.84 -6.78 -23.23
N ILE A 106 -0.10 -6.75 -24.18
CA ILE A 106 -0.84 -5.53 -24.54
C ILE A 106 -1.59 -4.92 -23.35
N ASP A 107 -2.18 -5.76 -22.49
CA ASP A 107 -2.92 -5.31 -21.30
C ASP A 107 -1.99 -4.62 -20.30
N PHE A 108 -0.83 -5.21 -20.03
CA PHE A 108 0.16 -4.63 -19.13
C PHE A 108 0.77 -3.36 -19.71
N LYS A 109 1.00 -3.31 -21.03
CA LYS A 109 1.47 -2.11 -21.73
C LYS A 109 0.50 -0.95 -21.55
N ALA A 110 -0.80 -1.20 -21.71
CA ALA A 110 -1.84 -0.18 -21.47
C ALA A 110 -1.79 0.34 -20.02
N VAL A 111 -1.64 -0.54 -19.03
CA VAL A 111 -1.53 -0.17 -17.61
C VAL A 111 -0.26 0.64 -17.33
N VAL A 112 0.90 0.22 -17.84
CA VAL A 112 2.19 0.92 -17.66
C VAL A 112 2.15 2.31 -18.26
N LEU A 113 1.64 2.44 -19.49
CA LEU A 113 1.47 3.72 -20.18
C LEU A 113 0.45 4.62 -19.46
N PHE A 114 -0.64 4.05 -18.98
CA PHE A 114 -1.64 4.80 -18.22
C PHE A 114 -1.06 5.36 -16.93
N ILE A 115 -0.41 4.53 -16.10
CA ILE A 115 0.18 4.96 -14.82
C ILE A 115 1.27 6.02 -15.06
N SER A 116 2.16 5.81 -16.02
CA SER A 116 3.25 6.73 -16.31
C SER A 116 2.79 8.07 -16.90
N SER A 117 1.72 8.09 -17.70
CA SER A 117 1.19 9.33 -18.29
C SER A 117 0.24 10.12 -17.38
N SER A 118 -0.48 9.44 -16.49
CA SER A 118 -1.49 10.06 -15.61
C SER A 118 -1.02 10.32 -14.18
N GLY A 119 0.07 9.66 -13.76
CA GLY A 119 0.54 9.67 -12.36
C GLY A 119 -0.41 8.97 -11.38
N CYS A 120 -1.34 8.15 -11.85
CA CYS A 120 -2.27 7.41 -10.99
C CYS A 120 -1.54 6.35 -10.15
N ALA A 121 -2.00 6.14 -8.91
CA ALA A 121 -1.51 5.02 -8.12
C ALA A 121 -2.02 3.67 -8.67
N LYS A 122 -1.31 2.58 -8.34
CA LYS A 122 -1.70 1.22 -8.72
C LYS A 122 -3.15 0.88 -8.32
N ALA A 123 -3.52 1.18 -7.07
CA ALA A 123 -4.85 0.86 -6.56
C ALA A 123 -5.97 1.62 -7.29
N GLU A 124 -5.71 2.88 -7.66
CA GLU A 124 -6.65 3.71 -8.42
C GLU A 124 -6.80 3.16 -9.84
N THR A 125 -5.70 2.82 -10.50
CA THR A 125 -5.68 2.25 -11.86
C THR A 125 -6.43 0.92 -11.93
N LEU A 126 -6.22 0.02 -10.95
CA LEU A 126 -6.88 -1.29 -10.93
C LEU A 126 -8.38 -1.21 -10.58
N SER A 127 -8.87 -0.06 -10.11
CA SER A 127 -10.29 0.15 -9.82
C SER A 127 -11.08 0.72 -11.00
N LEU A 128 -10.43 1.04 -12.11
CA LEU A 128 -11.06 1.60 -13.31
C LEU A 128 -12.01 0.60 -13.97
N THR A 129 -13.16 1.10 -14.39
CA THR A 129 -14.17 0.35 -15.12
C THR A 129 -14.29 0.84 -16.57
N VAL A 130 -14.96 0.06 -17.42
CA VAL A 130 -15.31 0.48 -18.79
C VAL A 130 -16.18 1.75 -18.76
N GLY A 131 -17.06 1.89 -17.77
CA GLY A 131 -17.86 3.10 -17.59
C GLY A 131 -17.01 4.34 -17.33
N ASP A 132 -15.92 4.22 -16.57
CA ASP A 132 -14.98 5.32 -16.33
C ASP A 132 -14.28 5.76 -17.62
N PHE A 133 -13.91 4.81 -18.47
CA PHE A 133 -13.32 5.10 -19.77
C PHE A 133 -14.29 5.85 -20.71
N VAL A 134 -15.53 5.37 -20.82
CA VAL A 134 -16.58 6.03 -21.63
C VAL A 134 -16.88 7.44 -21.10
N ASN A 135 -16.96 7.61 -19.78
CA ASN A 135 -17.17 8.92 -19.19
C ASN A 135 -15.98 9.85 -19.42
N ALA A 136 -14.76 9.35 -19.30
CA ALA A 136 -13.55 10.13 -19.48
C ALA A 136 -13.34 10.60 -20.93
N THR A 137 -13.88 9.85 -21.90
CA THR A 137 -13.80 10.15 -23.34
C THR A 137 -15.07 10.79 -23.91
N LYS A 138 -16.08 11.08 -23.07
CA LYS A 138 -17.38 11.63 -23.47
C LYS A 138 -17.33 12.90 -24.33
N LYS A 139 -16.25 13.68 -24.25
CA LYS A 139 -16.06 14.87 -25.12
C LYS A 139 -15.92 14.50 -26.60
N TYR A 140 -15.59 13.26 -26.91
CA TYR A 140 -15.18 12.81 -28.25
C TYR A 140 -16.19 11.86 -28.90
N HIS A 141 -17.29 11.55 -28.22
CA HIS A 141 -18.32 10.63 -28.73
C HIS A 141 -19.68 10.94 -28.10
N GLU A 142 -20.77 10.53 -28.76
CA GLU A 142 -22.14 10.71 -28.24
C GLU A 142 -22.58 9.60 -27.26
N GLY A 143 -21.72 8.60 -27.03
CA GLY A 143 -22.01 7.44 -26.18
C GLY A 143 -22.51 6.28 -27.02
N GLY A 144 -23.20 5.32 -26.39
CA GLY A 144 -23.67 4.10 -27.05
C GLY A 144 -22.96 2.85 -26.53
N SER A 145 -22.83 1.83 -27.37
CA SER A 145 -22.05 0.64 -27.03
C SER A 145 -20.55 0.97 -26.96
N ILE A 146 -19.77 0.10 -26.32
CA ILE A 146 -18.32 0.28 -26.28
C ILE A 146 -17.71 0.27 -27.68
N ASP A 147 -18.27 -0.51 -28.61
CA ASP A 147 -17.80 -0.59 -29.98
C ASP A 147 -18.02 0.75 -30.72
N ASP A 148 -19.18 1.39 -30.53
CA ASP A 148 -19.47 2.72 -31.10
C ASP A 148 -18.47 3.76 -30.59
N VAL A 149 -18.19 3.74 -29.28
CA VAL A 149 -17.21 4.62 -28.65
C VAL A 149 -15.81 4.38 -29.23
N LEU A 150 -15.38 3.13 -29.35
CA LEU A 150 -14.06 2.80 -29.91
C LEU A 150 -13.94 3.23 -31.38
N CYS A 151 -14.97 3.03 -32.20
CA CYS A 151 -15.00 3.48 -33.59
C CYS A 151 -14.86 5.01 -33.70
N CYS A 152 -15.55 5.79 -32.86
CA CYS A 152 -15.38 7.24 -32.86
C CYS A 152 -13.98 7.69 -32.45
N LEU A 153 -13.33 6.94 -31.56
CA LEU A 153 -12.00 7.27 -31.04
C LEU A 153 -10.85 6.83 -31.96
N GLU A 154 -11.09 5.88 -32.88
CA GLU A 154 -10.05 5.30 -33.73
C GLU A 154 -9.33 6.35 -34.58
N ASP A 155 -10.10 7.25 -35.20
CA ASP A 155 -9.62 8.32 -36.09
C ASP A 155 -9.09 9.56 -35.34
N CYS A 156 -9.36 9.65 -34.03
CA CYS A 156 -8.98 10.80 -33.24
C CYS A 156 -7.54 10.66 -32.72
N ARG A 157 -6.62 11.51 -33.20
CA ARG A 157 -5.21 11.49 -32.77
C ARG A 157 -4.92 12.27 -31.49
N ASN A 158 -5.82 13.18 -31.10
CA ASN A 158 -5.62 14.12 -29.99
C ASN A 158 -6.64 13.91 -28.87
N ILE A 159 -6.82 12.65 -28.45
CA ILE A 159 -7.74 12.31 -27.36
C ILE A 159 -6.99 12.41 -26.03
N VAL A 160 -7.49 13.26 -25.14
CA VAL A 160 -7.01 13.37 -23.76
C VAL A 160 -8.20 13.06 -22.85
N PRO A 161 -8.42 11.80 -22.46
CA PRO A 161 -9.45 11.47 -21.48
C PRO A 161 -9.20 12.15 -20.14
N THR A 162 -10.30 12.54 -19.49
CA THR A 162 -10.27 13.09 -18.13
C THR A 162 -10.96 12.12 -17.18
N PHE A 163 -10.19 11.43 -16.34
CA PHE A 163 -10.67 10.50 -15.34
C PHE A 163 -10.92 11.22 -14.01
N TYR A 164 -12.09 10.98 -13.42
CA TYR A 164 -12.43 11.46 -12.08
C TYR A 164 -12.34 10.28 -11.11
N LEU A 165 -11.28 10.26 -10.29
CA LEU A 165 -10.98 9.14 -9.40
C LEU A 165 -11.08 9.55 -7.94
N LYS A 166 -11.46 8.59 -7.10
CA LYS A 166 -11.49 8.77 -5.66
C LYS A 166 -10.33 8.00 -5.05
N ARG A 167 -9.47 8.68 -4.28
CA ARG A 167 -8.35 8.02 -3.60
C ARG A 167 -8.87 7.00 -2.59
N VAL A 168 -8.48 5.74 -2.77
CA VAL A 168 -8.83 4.66 -1.84
C VAL A 168 -8.25 4.92 -0.43
N LYS A 169 -7.04 5.51 -0.34
CA LYS A 169 -6.35 5.68 0.94
C LYS A 169 -6.87 6.86 1.78
N THR A 170 -7.27 7.96 1.16
CA THR A 170 -7.64 9.21 1.86
C THR A 170 -9.10 9.61 1.66
N ASN A 171 -9.86 8.84 0.88
CA ASN A 171 -11.26 9.11 0.55
C ASN A 171 -11.49 10.47 -0.15
N SER A 172 -10.44 11.06 -0.74
CA SER A 172 -10.47 12.38 -1.40
C SER A 172 -10.65 12.25 -2.92
N SER A 173 -11.36 13.19 -3.54
CA SER A 173 -11.56 13.24 -4.99
C SER A 173 -10.36 13.87 -5.70
N ILE A 174 -9.89 13.28 -6.80
CA ILE A 174 -8.79 13.77 -7.64
C ILE A 174 -9.15 13.62 -9.12
N THR A 175 -8.74 14.58 -9.94
CA THR A 175 -8.87 14.52 -11.39
C THR A 175 -7.52 14.16 -12.01
N HIS A 176 -7.51 13.14 -12.87
CA HIS A 176 -6.35 12.73 -13.65
C HIS A 176 -6.66 12.84 -15.13
N SER A 177 -5.71 13.29 -15.93
CA SER A 177 -5.77 13.19 -17.39
C SER A 177 -4.68 12.23 -17.87
N ALA A 178 -5.01 11.39 -18.83
CA ALA A 178 -4.07 10.46 -19.44
C ALA A 178 -4.05 10.70 -20.95
N LEU A 179 -2.97 10.34 -21.63
CA LEU A 179 -2.92 10.35 -23.10
C LEU A 179 -3.21 8.92 -23.59
N LEU A 180 -4.32 8.72 -24.32
CA LEU A 180 -4.68 7.39 -24.84
C LEU A 180 -3.81 6.96 -26.02
N LYS A 181 -3.26 7.93 -26.75
CA LYS A 181 -2.19 7.71 -27.72
C LYS A 181 -1.04 8.62 -27.30
N PRO A 182 0.01 8.07 -26.67
CA PRO A 182 1.28 8.76 -26.68
C PRO A 182 1.69 8.90 -28.15
N ALA A 183 2.25 10.04 -28.54
CA ALA A 183 2.92 10.23 -29.83
C ALA A 183 4.23 9.40 -29.91
N PHE A 184 4.19 8.13 -29.47
CA PHE A 184 5.33 7.23 -29.30
C PHE A 184 5.08 5.85 -29.93
N ILE A 185 4.21 5.77 -30.93
CA ILE A 185 4.29 4.75 -32.00
C ILE A 185 4.73 5.46 -33.26
#